data_AF-O60535-F1
#
_entry.id   AF-O60535-F1
#
_cell.length_a   1.000
_cell.length_b   1.000
_cell.length_c   1.000
_cell.angle_alpha   90.00
_cell.angle_beta   90.00
_cell.angle_gamma   90.00
#
_symmetry.space_group_name_H-M   'P 1'
#
loop_
_entity.id
_entity.type
_entity.pdbx_description
1 polymer ?
#
loop_
_entity_poly.entity_id
_entity_poly.type
_entity_poly.pdbx_seq_one_letter_code
_entity_poly.pdbx_strand_id
1 'polypeptide(L)'
;KMMPSKLQKNKQRLRNDPLNQNKGKPDLNTTLPIRQTASIFKQPVTKVTNHPSNKVKSDPQRMNEQPRQLFWEKRLQGLSASDVTEQIIKTMELPKGLQGVGPGSNDETLLSAVASALHTSSAPITGQVSAAVEKNPAVWLNTSQPLCKAFIVTDEDIRKQEERVQQVRKKLEEALMADILSRAADTEEMDIEMDSGDEA
;
A
#
# COMPACT_ATOMS: atom_id res chain seq x y z
N LYS A 1 -51.24 -12.79 -27.73
CA LYS A 1 -50.65 -13.21 -26.44
C LYS A 1 -49.15 -12.90 -26.48
N MET A 2 -48.74 -11.78 -25.90
CA MET A 2 -47.34 -11.34 -25.86
C MET A 2 -46.67 -11.89 -24.60
N MET A 3 -45.48 -12.46 -24.78
CA MET A 3 -44.66 -13.03 -23.69
C MET A 3 -44.11 -11.90 -22.82
N PRO A 4 -44.14 -12.00 -21.47
CA PRO A 4 -43.54 -10.99 -20.61
C PRO A 4 -42.01 -11.08 -20.67
N SER A 5 -41.38 -9.96 -20.99
CA SER A 5 -39.92 -9.78 -20.96
C SER A 5 -39.41 -9.88 -19.52
N LYS A 6 -38.36 -10.69 -19.31
CA LYS A 6 -37.65 -10.73 -18.03
C LYS A 6 -36.83 -9.44 -17.87
N LEU A 7 -37.23 -8.59 -16.93
CA LEU A 7 -36.42 -7.50 -16.42
C LEU A 7 -35.09 -8.06 -15.90
N GLN A 8 -34.00 -7.85 -16.66
CA GLN A 8 -32.65 -7.99 -16.14
C GLN A 8 -32.48 -6.95 -15.03
N LYS A 9 -32.49 -7.40 -13.78
CA LYS A 9 -32.03 -6.61 -12.64
C LYS A 9 -30.55 -6.30 -12.90
N ASN A 10 -30.28 -5.07 -13.31
CA ASN A 10 -28.95 -4.51 -13.44
C ASN A 10 -28.34 -4.44 -12.04
N LYS A 11 -27.67 -5.53 -11.63
CA LYS A 11 -26.89 -5.57 -10.41
C LYS A 11 -25.70 -4.64 -10.69
N GLN A 12 -25.76 -3.43 -10.15
CA GLN A 12 -24.65 -2.49 -10.10
C GLN A 12 -23.37 -3.29 -9.83
N ARG A 13 -22.53 -3.44 -10.87
CA ARG A 13 -21.23 -4.08 -10.71
C ARG A 13 -20.46 -3.18 -9.76
N LEU A 14 -20.15 -3.70 -8.57
CA LEU A 14 -19.16 -3.12 -7.69
C LEU A 14 -17.90 -2.90 -8.53
N ARG A 15 -17.50 -1.64 -8.63
CA ARG A 15 -16.44 -1.11 -9.49
C ARG A 15 -15.05 -1.49 -8.96
N ASN A 16 -14.86 -2.74 -8.53
CA ASN A 16 -13.60 -3.28 -8.02
C ASN A 16 -13.51 -4.77 -8.41
N ASP A 17 -13.45 -5.02 -9.72
CA ASP A 17 -12.99 -6.30 -10.25
C ASP A 17 -11.49 -6.11 -10.50
N PRO A 18 -10.59 -6.80 -9.78
CA PRO A 18 -9.16 -6.61 -9.95
C PRO A 18 -8.82 -6.89 -11.41
N LEU A 19 -8.14 -5.92 -12.01
CA LEU A 19 -7.67 -5.90 -13.38
C LEU A 19 -7.17 -7.30 -13.77
N ASN A 20 -7.79 -7.86 -14.81
CA ASN A 20 -7.54 -9.17 -15.38
C ASN A 20 -6.09 -9.24 -15.92
N GLN A 21 -5.12 -9.36 -15.02
CA GLN A 21 -3.70 -9.47 -15.37
C GLN A 21 -3.42 -10.91 -15.80
N ASN A 22 -3.19 -11.06 -17.11
CA ASN A 22 -2.51 -12.17 -17.76
C ASN A 22 -3.11 -13.57 -17.58
N LYS A 23 -3.93 -13.97 -18.57
CA LYS A 23 -4.34 -15.37 -18.81
C LYS A 23 -3.19 -16.24 -19.35
N GLY A 24 -2.03 -16.22 -18.72
CA GLY A 24 -1.07 -17.31 -18.80
C GLY A 24 -1.29 -18.19 -17.59
N LYS A 25 -1.84 -19.39 -17.77
CA LYS A 25 -1.90 -20.36 -16.66
C LYS A 25 -0.45 -20.61 -16.21
N PRO A 26 -0.06 -20.29 -14.97
CA PRO A 26 1.23 -20.75 -14.47
C PRO A 26 1.21 -22.28 -14.55
N ASP A 27 2.19 -22.87 -15.25
CA ASP A 27 2.32 -24.31 -15.35
C ASP A 27 2.64 -24.87 -13.95
N LEU A 28 1.60 -25.25 -13.22
CA LEU A 28 1.63 -25.79 -11.86
C LEU A 28 1.88 -27.31 -11.87
N ASN A 29 2.48 -27.83 -12.93
CA ASN A 29 2.74 -29.26 -13.05
C ASN A 29 3.76 -29.72 -11.99
N THR A 30 3.26 -30.44 -10.98
CA THR A 30 4.06 -31.03 -9.90
C THR A 30 4.59 -32.43 -10.23
N THR A 31 4.40 -32.88 -11.48
CA THR A 31 4.90 -34.19 -11.93
C THR A 31 6.42 -34.20 -11.89
N LEU A 32 6.99 -35.30 -11.42
CA LEU A 32 8.44 -35.46 -11.38
C LEU A 32 9.00 -35.45 -12.81
N PRO A 33 10.14 -34.77 -13.03
CA PRO A 33 10.77 -34.75 -14.34
C PRO A 33 11.09 -36.18 -14.78
N ILE A 34 10.97 -36.45 -16.08
CA ILE A 34 11.34 -37.74 -16.66
C ILE A 34 12.82 -37.65 -17.05
N ARG A 35 13.59 -38.72 -16.80
CA ARG A 35 14.99 -38.77 -17.22
C ARG A 35 15.08 -38.70 -18.76
N GLN A 36 15.90 -37.78 -19.27
CA GLN A 36 16.26 -37.75 -20.69
C GLN A 36 17.41 -38.75 -20.91
N THR A 37 17.06 -40.04 -21.01
CA THR A 37 18.02 -41.10 -21.33
C THR A 37 17.92 -41.49 -22.79
N ALA A 38 19.01 -41.98 -23.38
CA ALA A 38 18.99 -42.60 -24.70
C ALA A 38 18.06 -43.84 -24.79
N SER A 39 17.63 -44.38 -23.64
CA SER A 39 16.61 -45.41 -23.56
C SER A 39 15.23 -44.88 -23.92
N ILE A 40 14.54 -45.59 -24.82
CA ILE A 40 13.17 -45.29 -25.28
C ILE A 40 12.11 -45.49 -24.19
N PHE A 41 12.45 -46.20 -23.11
CA PHE A 41 11.57 -46.42 -21.98
C PHE A 41 11.73 -45.27 -20.97
N LYS A 42 10.62 -44.57 -20.69
CA LYS A 42 10.58 -43.48 -19.71
C LYS A 42 10.88 -44.03 -18.32
N GLN A 43 12.08 -43.76 -17.81
CA GLN A 43 12.43 -44.08 -16.42
C GLN A 43 11.97 -42.93 -15.50
N PRO A 44 11.12 -43.22 -14.50
CA PRO A 44 10.69 -42.20 -13.55
C PRO A 44 11.86 -41.76 -12.66
N VAL A 45 11.85 -40.49 -12.23
CA VAL A 45 12.76 -39.97 -11.21
C VAL A 45 12.13 -40.18 -9.83
N THR A 46 12.90 -40.71 -8.87
CA THR A 46 12.44 -40.87 -7.48
C THR A 46 12.55 -39.54 -6.73
N LYS A 47 11.46 -39.07 -6.14
CA LYS A 47 11.46 -37.90 -5.24
C LYS A 47 12.01 -38.31 -3.87
N VAL A 48 13.14 -37.75 -3.48
CA VAL A 48 13.62 -37.82 -2.09
C VAL A 48 12.99 -36.68 -1.31
N THR A 49 12.34 -36.99 -0.18
CA THR A 49 11.75 -35.98 0.72
C THR A 49 12.25 -36.22 2.14
N ASN A 50 12.70 -35.16 2.81
CA ASN A 50 13.13 -35.22 4.22
C ASN A 50 11.94 -35.36 5.19
N HIS A 51 10.71 -35.23 4.68
CA HIS A 51 9.47 -35.27 5.46
C HIS A 51 8.45 -36.21 4.79
N PRO A 52 8.49 -37.52 5.10
CA PRO A 52 7.65 -38.54 4.42
C PRO A 52 6.15 -38.40 4.74
N SER A 53 5.78 -37.73 5.84
CA SER A 53 4.38 -37.43 6.19
C SER A 53 3.80 -36.23 5.43
N ASN A 54 4.62 -35.47 4.70
CA ASN A 54 4.17 -34.27 4.01
C ASN A 54 3.34 -34.64 2.76
N LYS A 55 2.01 -34.60 2.90
CA LYS A 55 1.08 -34.81 1.78
C LYS A 55 1.10 -33.57 0.86
N VAL A 56 1.97 -33.59 -0.14
CA VAL A 56 1.91 -32.60 -1.24
C VAL A 56 0.62 -32.85 -2.01
N LYS A 57 -0.35 -31.95 -1.89
CA LYS A 57 -1.58 -32.00 -2.68
C LYS A 57 -1.20 -31.80 -4.14
N SER A 58 -1.30 -32.85 -4.93
CA SER A 58 -0.94 -32.86 -6.36
C SER A 58 -2.02 -32.26 -7.26
N ASP A 59 -3.16 -31.86 -6.69
CA ASP A 59 -4.32 -31.33 -7.43
C ASP A 59 -4.34 -29.78 -7.34
N PRO A 60 -3.94 -29.08 -8.41
CA PRO A 60 -3.99 -27.62 -8.48
C PRO A 60 -5.43 -27.10 -8.52
N GLN A 61 -6.44 -27.92 -8.84
CA GLN A 61 -7.82 -27.47 -9.00
C GLN A 61 -8.45 -26.98 -7.69
N ARG A 62 -7.87 -27.31 -6.53
CA ARG A 62 -8.34 -26.82 -5.22
C ARG A 62 -7.66 -25.52 -4.75
N MET A 63 -6.66 -25.02 -5.47
CA MET A 63 -6.07 -23.70 -5.22
C MET A 63 -6.69 -22.69 -6.18
N ASN A 64 -7.95 -22.32 -5.91
CA ASN A 64 -8.66 -21.31 -6.70
C ASN A 64 -8.15 -19.88 -6.41
N GLU A 65 -7.23 -19.72 -5.45
CA GLU A 65 -6.62 -18.44 -5.12
C GLU A 65 -5.23 -18.32 -5.74
N GLN A 66 -5.02 -17.24 -6.48
CA GLN A 66 -3.72 -16.90 -7.08
C GLN A 66 -2.70 -16.65 -5.97
N PRO A 67 -1.45 -17.14 -6.10
CA PRO A 67 -0.41 -16.86 -5.12
C PRO A 67 -0.24 -15.34 -4.95
N ARG A 68 -0.22 -14.88 -3.70
CA ARG A 68 -0.04 -13.47 -3.35
C ARG A 68 1.38 -13.23 -2.84
N GLN A 69 1.99 -12.13 -3.28
CA GLN A 69 3.28 -11.69 -2.76
C GLN A 69 3.07 -10.92 -1.45
N LEU A 70 3.48 -11.51 -0.32
CA LEU A 70 3.20 -10.97 1.03
C LEU A 70 4.09 -9.81 1.47
N PHE A 71 5.34 -9.76 0.98
CA PHE A 71 6.33 -8.74 1.35
C PHE A 71 6.75 -7.94 0.12
N TRP A 72 5.76 -7.52 -0.68
CA TRP A 72 6.02 -6.81 -1.94
C TRP A 72 6.60 -5.42 -1.67
N GLU A 73 6.30 -4.81 -0.51
CA GLU A 73 6.77 -3.49 -0.08
C GLU A 73 8.30 -3.45 -0.01
N LYS A 74 8.95 -4.58 0.29
CA LYS A 74 10.41 -4.68 0.29
C LYS A 74 11.02 -4.40 -1.09
N ARG A 75 10.27 -4.62 -2.17
CA ARG A 75 10.72 -4.28 -3.52
C ARG A 75 10.80 -2.77 -3.76
N LEU A 76 10.13 -1.97 -2.93
CA LEU A 76 10.20 -0.52 -2.95
C LEU A 76 11.27 0.03 -1.99
N GLN A 77 11.96 -0.83 -1.25
CA GLN A 77 13.01 -0.39 -0.33
C GLN A 77 14.12 0.33 -1.08
N GLY A 78 14.52 1.49 -0.57
CA GLY A 78 15.56 2.33 -1.18
C GLY A 78 15.07 3.23 -2.31
N LEU A 79 13.76 3.20 -2.61
CA LEU A 79 13.12 4.20 -3.46
C LEU A 79 12.56 5.30 -2.58
N SER A 80 12.85 6.55 -2.93
CA SER A 80 12.32 7.74 -2.26
C SER A 80 11.76 8.70 -3.30
N ALA A 81 10.73 9.45 -2.93
CA ALA A 81 10.22 10.50 -3.79
C ALA A 81 11.19 11.69 -3.80
N SER A 82 11.34 12.35 -4.94
CA SER A 82 12.09 13.59 -5.08
C SER A 82 11.20 14.69 -5.64
N ASP A 83 11.53 15.94 -5.34
CA ASP A 83 10.86 17.09 -5.94
C ASP A 83 11.44 17.43 -7.33
N VAL A 84 10.96 18.52 -7.93
CA VAL A 84 11.41 19.01 -9.25
C VAL A 84 12.89 19.45 -9.27
N THR A 85 13.50 19.64 -8.09
CA THR A 85 14.91 19.98 -7.91
C THR A 85 15.76 18.75 -7.59
N GLU A 86 15.20 17.55 -7.73
CA GLU A 86 15.81 16.25 -7.40
C GLU A 86 16.16 16.10 -5.91
N GLN A 87 15.62 16.95 -5.04
CA GLN A 87 15.81 16.80 -3.60
C GLN A 87 14.89 15.72 -3.06
N ILE A 88 15.46 14.80 -2.27
CA ILE A 88 14.72 13.71 -1.63
C ILE A 88 13.71 14.32 -0.65
N ILE A 89 12.44 13.99 -0.85
CA ILE A 89 11.35 14.40 0.01
C ILE A 89 11.49 13.61 1.32
N LYS A 90 11.59 14.33 2.44
CA LYS A 90 11.68 13.71 3.76
C LYS A 90 10.42 12.87 4.03
N THR A 91 10.63 11.61 4.38
CA THR A 91 9.58 10.70 4.83
C THR A 91 8.90 11.22 6.11
N MET A 92 7.59 11.01 6.21
CA MET A 92 6.81 11.31 7.41
C MET A 92 7.27 10.47 8.61
N GLU A 93 7.43 11.11 9.77
CA GLU A 93 7.67 10.41 11.03
C GLU A 93 6.37 9.76 11.52
N LEU A 94 6.42 8.45 11.80
CA LEU A 94 5.25 7.70 12.23
C LEU A 94 5.01 7.82 13.74
N PRO A 95 3.74 7.77 14.19
CA PRO A 95 3.43 7.71 15.61
C PRO A 95 4.04 6.47 16.28
N LYS A 96 4.51 6.59 17.53
CA LYS A 96 5.15 5.47 18.28
C LYS A 96 4.28 4.22 18.41
N GLY A 97 2.95 4.36 18.33
CA GLY A 97 1.99 3.26 18.38
C GLY A 97 1.90 2.47 17.07
N LEU A 98 2.31 3.06 15.95
CA LEU A 98 2.30 2.41 14.64
C LEU A 98 3.67 1.77 14.40
N GLN A 99 3.76 0.47 14.67
CA GLN A 99 5.00 -0.29 14.57
C GLN A 99 4.87 -1.37 13.51
N GLY A 100 5.93 -1.56 12.74
CA GLY A 100 5.97 -2.57 11.70
C GLY A 100 6.23 -3.97 12.26
N VAL A 101 5.79 -4.99 11.54
CA VAL A 101 6.10 -6.39 11.84
C VAL A 101 6.65 -7.12 10.63
N GLY A 102 7.44 -8.15 10.89
CA GLY A 102 8.09 -8.93 9.86
C GLY A 102 9.52 -8.46 9.55
N PRO A 103 10.22 -9.20 8.69
CA PRO A 103 11.65 -9.03 8.47
C PRO A 103 11.96 -7.72 7.73
N GLY A 104 12.86 -6.91 8.30
CA GLY A 104 13.34 -5.67 7.66
C GLY A 104 12.29 -4.56 7.61
N SER A 105 11.33 -4.56 8.52
CA SER A 105 10.32 -3.51 8.60
C SER A 105 10.94 -2.16 8.97
N ASN A 106 10.51 -1.12 8.27
CA ASN A 106 10.87 0.28 8.52
C ASN A 106 9.63 1.16 8.28
N ASP A 107 9.71 2.43 8.67
CA ASP A 107 8.56 3.35 8.62
C ASP A 107 8.02 3.56 7.20
N GLU A 108 8.89 3.58 6.18
CA GLU A 108 8.50 3.76 4.78
C GLU A 108 7.69 2.57 4.22
N THR A 109 8.19 1.36 4.47
CA THR A 109 7.53 0.12 4.05
C THR A 109 6.22 -0.10 4.80
N LEU A 110 6.18 0.26 6.08
CA LEU A 110 4.98 0.26 6.90
C LEU A 110 3.93 1.23 6.37
N LEU A 111 4.31 2.48 6.10
CA LEU A 111 3.41 3.47 5.52
C LEU A 111 2.87 3.01 4.15
N SER A 112 3.73 2.43 3.32
CA SER A 112 3.34 1.87 2.02
C SER A 112 2.35 0.71 2.15
N ALA A 113 2.55 -0.19 3.12
CA ALA A 113 1.63 -1.30 3.41
C ALA A 113 0.26 -0.80 3.85
N VAL A 114 0.23 0.17 4.79
CA VAL A 114 -1.01 0.76 5.30
C VAL A 114 -1.76 1.51 4.19
N ALA A 115 -1.06 2.35 3.42
CA ALA A 115 -1.64 3.08 2.30
C ALA A 115 -2.24 2.14 1.25
N SER A 116 -1.53 1.04 0.94
CA SER A 116 -2.01 0.04 -0.02
C SER A 116 -3.22 -0.72 0.50
N ALA A 117 -3.25 -1.06 1.79
CA ALA A 117 -4.40 -1.71 2.40
C ALA A 117 -5.64 -0.80 2.38
N LEU A 118 -5.48 0.49 2.69
CA LEU A 118 -6.54 1.49 2.62
C LEU A 118 -7.02 1.76 1.18
N HIS A 119 -6.12 1.68 0.21
CA HIS A 119 -6.46 1.89 -1.21
C HIS A 119 -7.22 0.70 -1.81
N THR A 120 -6.84 -0.52 -1.42
CA THR A 120 -7.37 -1.76 -2.03
C THR A 120 -8.56 -2.34 -1.28
N SER A 121 -8.80 -1.93 -0.03
CA SER A 121 -9.83 -2.47 0.84
C SER A 121 -10.56 -1.36 1.60
N SER A 122 -11.88 -1.52 1.76
CA SER A 122 -12.68 -0.69 2.68
C SER A 122 -12.83 -1.32 4.07
N ALA A 123 -12.16 -2.45 4.32
CA ALA A 123 -12.19 -3.11 5.63
C ALA A 123 -11.39 -2.29 6.67
N PRO A 124 -11.76 -2.38 7.97
CA PRO A 124 -10.99 -1.73 9.03
C PRO A 124 -9.53 -2.20 9.05
N ILE A 125 -8.63 -1.25 9.26
CA ILE A 125 -7.21 -1.53 9.49
C ILE A 125 -6.98 -1.66 11.00
N THR A 126 -6.75 -2.88 11.44
CA THR A 126 -6.49 -3.24 12.84
C THR A 126 -5.08 -3.78 13.06
N GLY A 127 -4.35 -4.09 11.99
CA GLY A 127 -3.00 -4.66 12.06
C GLY A 127 -2.97 -6.15 12.43
N GLN A 128 -1.79 -6.66 12.74
CA GLN A 128 -1.55 -8.04 13.12
C GLN A 128 -1.86 -8.23 14.62
N VAL A 129 -3.01 -8.84 14.90
CA VAL A 129 -3.51 -9.07 16.28
C VAL A 129 -2.74 -10.19 17.01
N SER A 130 -2.24 -11.17 16.26
CA SER A 130 -1.53 -12.31 16.85
C SER A 130 -0.05 -12.00 17.06
N ALA A 131 0.42 -12.03 18.31
CA ALA A 131 1.84 -11.91 18.63
C ALA A 131 2.70 -13.06 18.06
N ALA A 132 2.08 -14.17 17.64
CA ALA A 132 2.79 -15.26 16.96
C ALA A 132 3.39 -14.84 15.61
N VAL A 133 2.88 -13.74 15.02
CA VAL A 133 3.43 -13.16 13.79
C VAL A 133 4.89 -12.79 13.95
N GLU A 134 5.33 -12.34 15.12
CA GLU A 134 6.73 -11.97 15.35
C GLU A 134 7.64 -13.19 15.42
N LYS A 135 7.11 -14.34 15.87
CA LYS A 135 7.88 -15.58 15.98
C LYS A 135 8.08 -16.25 14.62
N ASN A 136 7.02 -16.30 13.81
CA ASN A 136 7.10 -16.83 12.45
C ASN A 136 6.07 -16.15 11.55
N PRO A 137 6.45 -15.03 10.91
CA PRO A 137 5.55 -14.30 10.01
C PRO A 137 5.04 -15.17 8.87
N ALA A 138 5.85 -16.09 8.32
CA ALA A 138 5.44 -16.90 7.17
C ALA A 138 4.26 -17.84 7.45
N VAL A 139 3.98 -18.15 8.72
CA VAL A 139 2.92 -19.08 9.13
C VAL A 139 1.73 -18.34 9.74
N TRP A 140 2.00 -17.29 10.53
CA TRP A 140 0.98 -16.66 11.38
C TRP A 140 0.47 -15.31 10.87
N LEU A 141 0.89 -14.89 9.67
CA LEU A 141 0.45 -13.63 9.10
C LEU A 141 -1.03 -13.65 8.74
N ASN A 142 -1.75 -12.62 9.18
CA ASN A 142 -3.05 -12.30 8.62
C ASN A 142 -2.85 -11.49 7.33
N THR A 143 -3.08 -12.11 6.18
CA THR A 143 -2.91 -11.48 4.86
C THR A 143 -3.98 -10.43 4.53
N SER A 144 -5.01 -10.29 5.36
CA SER A 144 -6.05 -9.26 5.20
C SER A 144 -5.71 -7.94 5.91
N GLN A 145 -4.64 -7.92 6.70
CA GLN A 145 -4.19 -6.76 7.46
C GLN A 145 -2.75 -6.39 7.04
N PRO A 146 -2.36 -5.11 7.09
CA PRO A 146 -1.00 -4.70 6.75
C PRO A 146 0.02 -5.27 7.72
N LEU A 147 1.31 -5.20 7.35
CA LEU A 147 2.45 -5.68 8.13
C LEU A 147 2.79 -4.75 9.30
N CYS A 148 1.82 -4.44 10.15
CA CYS A 148 1.98 -3.65 11.36
C CYS A 148 1.46 -4.38 12.60
N LYS A 149 1.97 -4.04 13.78
CA LYS A 149 1.40 -4.49 15.05
C LYS A 149 -0.03 -3.98 15.17
N ALA A 150 -0.87 -4.71 15.88
CA ALA A 150 -2.18 -4.20 16.21
C ALA A 150 -2.07 -2.88 16.99
N PHE A 151 -2.89 -1.91 16.59
CA PHE A 151 -2.96 -0.59 17.21
C PHE A 151 -4.42 -0.14 17.32
N ILE A 152 -4.67 0.82 18.19
CA ILE A 152 -5.98 1.41 18.43
C ILE A 152 -5.83 2.92 18.31
N VAL A 153 -6.70 3.55 17.54
CA VAL A 153 -6.79 5.01 17.46
C VAL A 153 -7.70 5.47 18.59
N THR A 154 -7.19 6.34 19.46
CA THR A 154 -7.94 6.91 20.57
C THR A 154 -8.49 8.29 20.24
N ASP A 155 -9.51 8.75 20.97
CA ASP A 155 -10.05 10.10 20.80
C ASP A 155 -8.97 11.19 21.03
N GLU A 156 -8.00 10.92 21.90
CA GLU A 156 -6.87 11.82 22.15
C GLU A 156 -5.93 11.90 20.94
N ASP A 157 -5.73 10.81 20.21
CA ASP A 157 -4.95 10.81 18.96
C ASP A 157 -5.63 11.66 17.89
N ILE A 158 -6.97 11.56 17.78
CA ILE A 158 -7.78 12.36 16.86
C ILE A 158 -7.67 13.84 17.22
N ARG A 159 -7.92 14.18 18.50
CA ARG A 159 -7.85 15.55 19.00
C ARG A 159 -6.49 16.21 18.74
N LYS A 160 -5.38 15.49 18.99
CA LYS A 160 -4.03 16.00 18.70
C LYS A 160 -3.79 16.24 17.22
N GLN A 161 -4.31 15.38 16.34
CA GLN A 161 -4.16 15.55 14.90
C GLN A 161 -4.98 16.75 14.40
N GLU A 162 -6.20 16.93 14.90
CA GLU A 162 -7.04 18.09 14.59
C GLU A 162 -6.38 19.39 15.03
N GLU A 163 -5.85 19.44 16.26
CA GLU A 163 -5.15 20.59 16.81
C GLU A 163 -3.91 20.96 15.96
N ARG A 164 -3.13 19.95 15.53
CA ARG A 164 -1.99 20.18 14.63
C ARG A 164 -2.41 20.78 13.29
N VAL A 165 -3.49 20.29 12.69
CA VAL A 165 -4.03 20.83 11.43
C VAL A 165 -4.50 22.27 11.62
N GLN A 166 -5.19 22.56 12.72
CA GLN A 166 -5.67 23.91 13.03
C GLN A 166 -4.50 24.90 13.20
N GLN A 167 -3.43 24.50 13.90
CA GLN A 167 -2.24 25.31 14.06
C GLN A 167 -1.56 25.62 12.73
N VAL A 168 -1.43 24.63 11.84
CA VAL A 168 -0.83 24.84 10.51
C VAL A 168 -1.70 25.74 9.63
N ARG A 169 -3.03 25.59 9.67
CA ARG A 169 -3.95 26.48 8.95
C ARG A 169 -3.83 27.92 9.43
N LYS A 170 -3.79 28.15 10.74
CA LYS A 170 -3.58 29.48 11.31
C LYS A 170 -2.26 30.11 10.84
N LYS A 171 -1.17 29.35 10.85
CA LYS A 171 0.14 29.83 10.34
C LYS A 171 0.09 30.18 8.86
N LEU A 172 -0.65 29.41 8.07
CA LEU A 172 -0.86 29.70 6.65
C LEU A 172 -1.68 30.99 6.46
N GLU A 173 -2.74 31.18 7.24
CA GLU A 173 -3.55 32.41 7.22
C GLU A 173 -2.72 33.65 7.58
N GLU A 174 -1.89 33.55 8.61
CA GLU A 174 -0.95 34.63 9.02
C GLU A 174 0.06 34.94 7.90
N ALA A 175 0.63 33.91 7.26
CA ALA A 175 1.57 34.09 6.15
C ALA A 175 0.92 34.71 4.91
N LEU A 176 -0.32 34.31 4.58
CA LEU A 176 -1.07 34.88 3.46
C LEU A 176 -1.46 36.33 3.73
N MET A 177 -1.87 36.67 4.97
CA MET A 177 -2.16 38.04 5.35
C MET A 177 -0.90 38.92 5.28
N ALA A 178 0.25 38.39 5.72
CA ALA A 178 1.53 39.08 5.61
C ALA A 178 1.95 39.30 4.15
N ASP A 179 1.76 38.33 3.25
CA ASP A 179 2.03 38.48 1.80
C ASP A 179 1.18 39.59 1.19
N ILE A 180 -0.12 39.63 1.52
CA ILE A 180 -1.03 40.67 1.04
C ILE A 180 -0.59 42.06 1.53
N LEU A 181 -0.24 42.19 2.81
CA LEU A 181 0.23 43.45 3.37
C LEU A 181 1.57 43.89 2.77
N SER A 182 2.52 42.97 2.56
CA SER A 182 3.79 43.27 1.90
C SER A 182 3.58 43.82 0.50
N ARG A 183 2.73 43.17 -0.30
CA ARG A 183 2.46 43.58 -1.69
C ARG A 183 1.73 44.91 -1.76
N ALA A 184 0.88 45.21 -0.78
CA ALA A 184 0.23 46.52 -0.66
C ALA A 184 1.25 47.62 -0.33
N ALA A 185 2.16 47.38 0.62
CA ALA A 185 3.23 48.33 0.97
C ALA A 185 4.18 48.59 -0.21
N ASP A 186 4.55 47.55 -0.97
CA ASP A 186 5.38 47.70 -2.18
C ASP A 186 4.68 48.57 -3.24
N THR A 187 3.34 48.54 -3.30
CA THR A 187 2.56 49.37 -4.23
C THR A 187 2.52 50.83 -3.75
N GLU A 188 2.32 51.06 -2.45
CA GLU A 188 2.33 52.41 -1.87
C GLU A 188 3.72 53.06 -1.95
N GLU A 189 4.81 52.30 -1.78
CA GLU A 189 6.18 52.82 -1.97
C GLU A 189 6.44 53.25 -3.42
N MET A 190 5.98 52.48 -4.42
CA MET A 190 6.11 52.86 -5.83
C MET A 190 5.30 54.12 -6.19
N ASP A 191 4.10 54.27 -5.62
CA ASP A 191 3.26 55.45 -5.86
C ASP A 191 3.86 56.72 -5.24
N ILE A 192 4.52 56.63 -4.08
CA ILE A 192 5.20 57.76 -3.42
C ILE A 192 6.49 58.16 -4.18
N GLU A 193 7.27 57.19 -4.68
CA GLU A 193 8.46 57.50 -5.49
C GLU A 193 8.10 58.20 -6.80
N MET A 194 6.99 57.83 -7.44
CA MET A 194 6.52 58.48 -8.67
C MET A 194 6.07 59.93 -8.46
N ASP A 195 5.41 60.25 -7.35
CA ASP A 195 4.93 61.63 -7.04
C ASP A 195 6.09 62.57 -6.68
N SER A 196 7.20 62.03 -6.15
CA SER A 196 8.40 62.80 -5.80
C SER A 196 9.30 63.16 -7.00
N GLY A 197 9.07 62.55 -8.17
CA GLY A 197 9.88 62.72 -9.38
C GLY A 197 9.48 63.88 -10.30
N ASP A 198 8.31 64.50 -10.07
CA ASP A 198 7.75 65.56 -10.94
C ASP A 198 7.97 67.00 -10.41
N GLU A 199 8.67 67.17 -9.27
CA GLU A 199 9.20 68.48 -8.85
C GLU A 199 10.70 68.62 -9.19
N ALA A 200 11.01 68.92 -10.46
CA ALA A 200 12.30 69.45 -10.90
C ALA A 200 12.17 70.40 -12.09
#